data_AF-A0AAJ2VGE6-F1
#
_entry.id   AF-A0AAJ2VGE6-F1
#
_cell.length_a   1.000
_cell.length_b   1.000
_cell.length_c   1.000
_cell.angle_alpha   90.00
_cell.angle_beta   90.00
_cell.angle_gamma   90.00
#
_symmetry.space_group_name_H-M   'P 1'
#
loop_
_entity.id
_entity.type
_entity.pdbx_description
1 polymer ?
#
loop_
_entity_poly.entity_id
_entity_poly.type
_entity_poly.pdbx_seq_one_letter_code
_entity_poly.pdbx_strand_id
1 'polypeptide(L)'
;MKKPTRGQRNIAWIEAMCRIPDGKLVGQRVKLTDMQKGWICQLYDTPTRTFILSMARKNAKTAFSAFLLLLHLCGPEAKPNSQLYSAAQSRDQAAILFGYASKVVRMSPELSEYVAVKESGKMLTCTELGSVYRALSADASTAYGLSPVFSVHDELGQVKGPRSELYEAIETASAAHESPLSIIISTQAPTDADLLSLLIDDALTGIDPRIKVALHTAPMGLDPFSDEAIRAANPHFDVFMNREEVRKQASDAKRLPSMEAGYRNLILNQRVEARSPFVNRTIWLENGTAPDDLDGEEVWGGLDLSSVSDLTALVLVGKDGSVLPTFWLPREGIEEKSRADRVPYDVWAKDGHLLLTPGRAIEYEYIAEYLRGVFDRCKMQALAFDRYNMRFLRPWLEKAGFTADELEKFVEFGQGFASMSPALRELEARLLGKKLKHGNHPVLTMCAANAVAVDGPTAGTRKFGKTTESRRIDGMVALAEAIGVMPQEAPAKPANYQVFFV
;
A
#
# COMPACT_ATOMS: atom_id res chain seq x y z
N MET A 1 12.81 -52.33 1.50
CA MET A 1 12.16 -51.00 1.63
C MET A 1 12.41 -50.22 0.34
N LYS A 2 11.41 -49.50 -0.20
CA LYS A 2 11.62 -48.60 -1.36
C LYS A 2 12.60 -47.47 -0.97
N LYS A 3 13.50 -47.08 -1.87
CA LYS A 3 14.37 -45.91 -1.66
C LYS A 3 13.49 -44.66 -1.47
N PRO A 4 13.82 -43.77 -0.51
CA PRO A 4 13.05 -42.54 -0.31
C PRO A 4 13.12 -41.65 -1.56
N THR A 5 12.05 -40.92 -1.85
CA THR A 5 12.03 -39.92 -2.92
C THR A 5 12.95 -38.74 -2.59
N ARG A 6 13.21 -37.87 -3.57
CA ARG A 6 14.07 -36.68 -3.37
C ARG A 6 13.44 -35.75 -2.34
N GLY A 7 12.13 -35.54 -2.41
CA GLY A 7 11.34 -34.80 -1.44
C GLY A 7 11.41 -35.41 -0.03
N GLN A 8 11.23 -36.73 0.11
CA GLN A 8 11.32 -37.41 1.40
C GLN A 8 12.71 -37.30 2.04
N ARG A 9 13.78 -37.42 1.24
CA ARG A 9 15.15 -37.20 1.69
C ARG A 9 15.35 -35.77 2.21
N ASN A 10 14.83 -34.78 1.48
CA ASN A 10 14.97 -33.37 1.83
C ASN A 10 14.18 -33.01 3.09
N ILE A 11 12.97 -33.55 3.26
CA ILE A 11 12.17 -33.42 4.49
C ILE A 11 12.94 -33.97 5.69
N ALA A 12 13.45 -35.20 5.58
CA ALA A 12 14.18 -35.85 6.66
C ALA A 12 15.44 -35.06 7.06
N TRP A 13 16.16 -34.52 6.08
CA TRP A 13 17.33 -33.67 6.34
C TRP A 13 16.96 -32.38 7.07
N ILE A 14 15.90 -31.67 6.63
CA ILE A 14 15.44 -30.45 7.29
C ILE A 14 15.06 -30.72 8.75
N GLU A 15 14.26 -31.77 9.01
CA GLU A 15 13.79 -32.07 10.37
C GLU A 15 14.92 -32.59 11.29
N ALA A 16 16.00 -33.14 10.71
CA ALA A 16 17.18 -33.57 11.46
C ALA A 16 18.14 -32.41 11.77
N MET A 17 18.45 -31.58 10.77
CA MET A 17 19.52 -30.59 10.84
C MET A 17 19.03 -29.21 11.25
N CYS A 18 17.89 -28.74 10.73
CA CYS A 18 17.44 -27.38 10.99
C CYS A 18 16.83 -27.22 12.39
N ARG A 19 17.02 -26.04 12.98
CA ARG A 19 16.36 -25.59 14.22
C ARG A 19 15.47 -24.39 13.93
N ILE A 20 14.42 -24.23 14.72
CA ILE A 20 13.46 -23.12 14.57
C ILE A 20 14.16 -21.81 15.02
N PRO A 21 14.28 -20.80 14.13
CA PRO A 21 15.13 -19.63 14.37
C PRO A 21 14.47 -18.53 15.21
N ASP A 22 13.15 -18.52 15.33
CA ASP A 22 12.38 -17.52 16.09
C ASP A 22 11.01 -18.03 16.54
N GLY A 23 10.31 -17.21 17.33
CA GLY A 23 8.97 -17.53 17.83
C GLY A 23 8.95 -18.49 19.02
N LYS A 24 7.77 -19.07 19.28
CA LYS A 24 7.50 -19.84 20.51
C LYS A 24 8.32 -21.13 20.64
N LEU A 25 8.84 -21.66 19.54
CA LEU A 25 9.54 -22.94 19.48
C LEU A 25 11.04 -22.77 19.17
N VAL A 26 11.59 -21.56 19.38
CA VAL A 26 12.98 -21.23 19.07
C VAL A 26 13.95 -22.26 19.64
N GLY A 27 14.94 -22.65 18.83
CA GLY A 27 15.98 -23.64 19.18
C GLY A 27 15.55 -25.10 19.09
N GLN A 28 14.24 -25.41 19.01
CA GLN A 28 13.77 -26.78 18.82
C GLN A 28 14.04 -27.26 17.39
N ARG A 29 14.10 -28.58 17.19
CA ARG A 29 14.17 -29.18 15.84
C ARG A 29 12.96 -28.78 15.02
N VAL A 30 13.19 -28.46 13.75
CA VAL A 30 12.09 -28.18 12.83
C VAL A 30 11.23 -29.43 12.69
N LYS A 31 9.92 -29.26 12.80
CA LYS A 31 8.92 -30.24 12.37
C LYS A 31 8.10 -29.58 11.27
N LEU A 32 8.24 -30.09 10.05
CA LEU A 32 7.53 -29.54 8.91
C LEU A 32 6.06 -29.94 9.00
N THR A 33 5.18 -28.98 8.72
CA THR A 33 3.75 -29.25 8.56
C THR A 33 3.49 -30.11 7.33
N ASP A 34 2.36 -30.81 7.30
CA ASP A 34 1.99 -31.65 6.15
C ASP A 34 1.90 -30.82 4.86
N MET A 35 1.45 -29.57 4.95
CA MET A 35 1.43 -28.63 3.83
C MET A 35 2.84 -28.33 3.31
N GLN A 36 3.79 -28.03 4.21
CA GLN A 36 5.19 -27.79 3.83
C GLN A 36 5.85 -29.04 3.24
N LYS A 37 5.54 -30.23 3.77
CA LYS A 37 5.99 -31.50 3.21
C LYS A 37 5.44 -31.70 1.79
N GLY A 38 4.17 -31.39 1.58
CA GLY A 38 3.54 -31.38 0.26
C GLY A 38 4.24 -30.46 -0.74
N TRP A 39 4.56 -29.23 -0.33
CA TRP A 39 5.32 -28.28 -1.17
C TRP A 39 6.72 -28.80 -1.52
N ILE A 40 7.44 -29.40 -0.57
CA ILE A 40 8.77 -29.99 -0.82
C ILE A 40 8.65 -31.15 -1.83
N CYS A 41 7.65 -32.01 -1.69
CA CYS A 41 7.43 -33.08 -2.67
C CYS A 41 7.10 -32.51 -4.06
N GLN A 42 6.23 -31.49 -4.15
CA GLN A 42 5.92 -30.83 -5.43
C GLN A 42 7.18 -30.23 -6.08
N LEU A 43 8.03 -29.58 -5.28
CA LEU A 43 9.30 -28.97 -5.70
C LEU A 43 10.31 -29.99 -6.25
N TYR A 44 10.52 -31.10 -5.53
CA TYR A 44 11.68 -31.96 -5.74
C TYR A 44 11.36 -33.31 -6.40
N ASP A 45 10.14 -33.81 -6.26
CA ASP A 45 9.72 -35.09 -6.87
C ASP A 45 9.11 -34.91 -8.26
N THR A 46 9.02 -33.65 -8.74
CA THR A 46 8.61 -33.33 -10.12
C THR A 46 9.58 -32.34 -10.77
N PRO A 47 9.70 -32.30 -12.12
CA PRO A 47 10.49 -31.28 -12.79
C PRO A 47 9.97 -29.88 -12.45
N THR A 48 10.82 -29.06 -11.83
CA THR A 48 10.48 -27.71 -11.38
C THR A 48 11.63 -26.76 -11.69
N ARG A 49 11.32 -25.68 -12.41
CA ARG A 49 12.21 -24.55 -12.69
C ARG A 49 11.85 -23.34 -11.83
N THR A 50 10.56 -23.11 -11.61
CA THR A 50 10.05 -22.00 -10.80
C THR A 50 8.97 -22.51 -9.88
N PHE A 51 9.03 -22.15 -8.61
CA PHE A 51 7.99 -22.44 -7.63
C PHE A 51 7.53 -21.15 -6.95
N ILE A 52 6.24 -20.83 -7.10
CA ILE A 52 5.61 -19.64 -6.54
C ILE A 52 4.81 -20.05 -5.32
N LEU A 53 5.17 -19.54 -4.15
CA LEU A 53 4.42 -19.70 -2.91
C LEU A 53 3.84 -18.34 -2.49
N SER A 54 2.55 -18.16 -2.77
CA SER A 54 1.80 -16.97 -2.39
C SER A 54 0.82 -17.31 -1.28
N MET A 55 1.04 -16.73 -0.10
CA MET A 55 0.15 -16.91 1.06
C MET A 55 0.19 -15.69 1.97
N ALA A 56 -0.73 -15.58 2.93
CA ALA A 56 -0.80 -14.45 3.85
C ALA A 56 0.48 -14.26 4.71
N ARG A 57 0.64 -13.08 5.31
CA ARG A 57 1.78 -12.78 6.19
C ARG A 57 1.76 -13.68 7.44
N LYS A 58 2.94 -13.84 8.05
CA LYS A 58 3.14 -14.64 9.28
C LYS A 58 2.83 -16.15 9.16
N ASN A 59 2.78 -16.70 7.94
CA ASN A 59 2.73 -18.14 7.65
C ASN A 59 4.12 -18.79 7.45
N ALA A 60 5.18 -18.20 8.00
CA ALA A 60 6.55 -18.74 7.94
C ALA A 60 7.13 -19.00 6.52
N LYS A 61 6.68 -18.27 5.48
CA LYS A 61 7.25 -18.34 4.11
C LYS A 61 8.77 -18.20 4.09
N THR A 62 9.28 -17.14 4.71
CA THR A 62 10.71 -16.79 4.72
C THR A 62 11.55 -17.78 5.53
N ALA A 63 11.00 -18.34 6.61
CA ALA A 63 11.66 -19.42 7.36
C ALA A 63 11.72 -20.71 6.52
N PHE A 64 10.64 -21.04 5.81
CA PHE A 64 10.59 -22.19 4.91
C PHE A 64 11.62 -22.06 3.76
N SER A 65 11.71 -20.90 3.11
CA SER A 65 12.72 -20.67 2.07
C SER A 65 14.14 -20.65 2.62
N ALA A 66 14.37 -20.27 3.87
CA ALA A 66 15.68 -20.43 4.52
C ALA A 66 16.08 -21.91 4.67
N PHE A 67 15.14 -22.82 4.95
CA PHE A 67 15.42 -24.26 4.97
C PHE A 67 15.75 -24.79 3.57
N LEU A 68 15.02 -24.34 2.55
CA LEU A 68 15.33 -24.66 1.16
C LEU A 68 16.71 -24.13 0.75
N LEU A 69 17.05 -22.90 1.16
CA LEU A 69 18.37 -22.34 0.93
C LEU A 69 19.47 -23.24 1.52
N LEU A 70 19.31 -23.69 2.76
CA LEU A 70 20.31 -24.54 3.42
C LEU A 70 20.41 -25.93 2.78
N LEU A 71 19.31 -26.49 2.26
CA LEU A 71 19.36 -27.73 1.47
C LEU A 71 20.29 -27.62 0.26
N HIS A 72 20.25 -26.48 -0.46
CA HIS A 72 21.08 -26.23 -1.63
C HIS A 72 22.47 -25.69 -1.28
N LEU A 73 22.65 -25.10 -0.09
CA LEU A 73 23.95 -24.59 0.35
C LEU A 73 24.85 -25.75 0.82
N CYS A 74 24.36 -26.58 1.75
CA CYS A 74 25.16 -27.62 2.39
C CYS A 74 24.43 -28.96 2.59
N GLY A 75 23.16 -29.04 2.16
CA GLY A 75 22.35 -30.24 2.28
C GLY A 75 22.42 -31.17 1.07
N PRO A 76 21.46 -32.10 0.94
CA PRO A 76 21.41 -33.11 -0.12
C PRO A 76 21.19 -32.56 -1.53
N GLU A 77 20.87 -31.27 -1.67
CA GLU A 77 20.71 -30.59 -2.95
C GLU A 77 21.93 -29.75 -3.33
N ALA A 78 22.94 -29.69 -2.45
CA ALA A 78 24.12 -28.87 -2.68
C ALA A 78 24.96 -29.39 -3.85
N LYS A 79 25.48 -28.44 -4.63
CA LYS A 79 26.41 -28.70 -5.74
C LYS A 79 27.75 -28.00 -5.46
N PRO A 80 28.89 -28.64 -5.78
CA PRO A 80 30.20 -28.00 -5.59
C PRO A 80 30.31 -26.66 -6.32
N ASN A 81 30.93 -25.67 -5.67
CA ASN A 81 31.19 -24.32 -6.20
C ASN A 81 29.93 -23.58 -6.70
N SER A 82 28.77 -23.91 -6.15
CA SER A 82 27.50 -23.30 -6.55
C SER A 82 27.28 -21.92 -5.96
N GLN A 83 26.57 -21.07 -6.71
CA GLN A 83 26.17 -19.74 -6.25
C GLN A 83 24.66 -19.73 -6.00
N LEU A 84 24.27 -19.19 -4.85
CA LEU A 84 22.90 -19.07 -4.40
C LEU A 84 22.61 -17.60 -4.07
N TYR A 85 21.42 -17.12 -4.42
CA TYR A 85 21.05 -15.74 -4.16
C TYR A 85 19.65 -15.62 -3.57
N SER A 86 19.43 -14.56 -2.80
CA SER A 86 18.09 -14.05 -2.57
C SER A 86 17.98 -12.63 -3.06
N ALA A 87 16.80 -12.25 -3.52
CA ALA A 87 16.51 -10.93 -4.05
C ALA A 87 15.34 -10.31 -3.28
N ALA A 88 15.48 -9.04 -2.91
CA ALA A 88 14.40 -8.25 -2.33
C ALA A 88 14.48 -6.79 -2.81
N GLN A 89 13.43 -6.00 -2.58
CA GLN A 89 13.38 -4.60 -3.01
C GLN A 89 14.36 -3.73 -2.23
N SER A 90 14.43 -3.90 -0.90
CA SER A 90 15.35 -3.13 -0.06
C SER A 90 16.46 -3.97 0.58
N ARG A 91 17.54 -3.30 0.99
CA ARG A 91 18.63 -3.93 1.76
C ARG A 91 18.15 -4.56 3.07
N ASP A 92 17.16 -3.96 3.72
CA ASP A 92 16.62 -4.46 4.99
C ASP A 92 15.80 -5.73 4.77
N GLN A 93 14.99 -5.78 3.71
CA GLN A 93 14.27 -7.00 3.34
C GLN A 93 15.23 -8.12 2.95
N ALA A 94 16.28 -7.81 2.18
CA ALA A 94 17.31 -8.78 1.81
C ALA A 94 18.01 -9.38 3.04
N ALA A 95 18.07 -8.63 4.16
CA ALA A 95 18.66 -9.12 5.41
C ALA A 95 17.78 -10.16 6.12
N ILE A 96 16.47 -10.18 5.86
CA ILE A 96 15.52 -11.04 6.60
C ILE A 96 15.82 -12.51 6.34
N LEU A 97 15.85 -12.95 5.08
CA LEU A 97 16.12 -14.35 4.74
C LEU A 97 17.51 -14.80 5.19
N PHE A 98 18.54 -13.96 4.98
CA PHE A 98 19.88 -14.22 5.51
C PHE A 98 19.85 -14.38 7.03
N GLY A 99 19.16 -13.49 7.75
CA GLY A 99 19.03 -13.55 9.20
C GLY A 99 18.31 -14.81 9.70
N TYR A 100 17.29 -15.29 8.98
CA TYR A 100 16.66 -16.58 9.27
C TYR A 100 17.67 -17.72 9.09
N ALA A 101 18.30 -17.82 7.93
CA ALA A 101 19.25 -18.90 7.62
C ALA A 101 20.46 -18.90 8.56
N SER A 102 21.03 -17.73 8.89
CA SER A 102 22.18 -17.62 9.80
C SER A 102 21.82 -18.04 11.22
N LYS A 103 20.61 -17.70 11.70
CA LYS A 103 20.10 -18.19 13.00
C LYS A 103 19.96 -19.71 13.01
N VAL A 104 19.39 -20.30 11.95
CA VAL A 104 19.26 -21.76 11.82
C VAL A 104 20.64 -22.43 11.90
N VAL A 105 21.63 -21.92 11.16
CA VAL A 105 23.01 -22.42 11.17
C VAL A 105 23.62 -22.33 12.57
N ARG A 106 23.54 -21.16 13.21
CA ARG A 106 24.13 -20.95 14.55
C ARG A 106 23.49 -21.80 15.64
N MET A 107 22.18 -22.09 15.52
CA MET A 107 21.45 -22.90 16.49
C MET A 107 21.63 -24.41 16.26
N SER A 108 22.11 -24.83 15.09
CA SER A 108 22.38 -26.24 14.78
C SER A 108 23.87 -26.53 14.95
N PRO A 109 24.24 -27.34 15.97
CA PRO A 109 25.61 -27.83 16.09
C PRO A 109 26.11 -28.47 14.79
N GLU A 110 25.24 -29.26 14.15
CA GLU A 110 25.52 -30.00 12.92
C GLU A 110 25.78 -29.09 11.71
N LEU A 111 25.19 -27.88 11.65
CA LEU A 111 25.40 -26.96 10.52
C LEU A 111 26.49 -25.93 10.80
N SER A 112 26.65 -25.51 12.06
CA SER A 112 27.65 -24.51 12.46
C SER A 112 29.09 -24.93 12.20
N GLU A 113 29.36 -26.24 12.11
CA GLU A 113 30.67 -26.80 11.78
C GLU A 113 31.03 -26.61 10.30
N TYR A 114 30.04 -26.64 9.41
CA TYR A 114 30.26 -26.63 7.95
C TYR A 114 29.96 -25.29 7.29
N VAL A 115 29.11 -24.45 7.90
CA VAL A 115 28.63 -23.21 7.30
C VAL A 115 29.19 -21.99 8.05
N ALA A 116 30.06 -21.25 7.37
CA ALA A 116 30.56 -19.97 7.84
C ALA A 116 29.57 -18.85 7.56
N VAL A 117 29.30 -18.02 8.58
CA VAL A 117 28.40 -16.86 8.49
C VAL A 117 29.21 -15.57 8.42
N LYS A 118 29.03 -14.77 7.36
CA LYS A 118 29.64 -13.45 7.21
C LYS A 118 28.58 -12.35 7.18
N GLU A 119 28.37 -11.72 8.34
CA GLU A 119 27.33 -10.70 8.56
C GLU A 119 27.47 -9.47 7.66
N SER A 120 28.68 -8.91 7.52
CA SER A 120 28.92 -7.68 6.77
C SER A 120 28.53 -7.78 5.28
N GLY A 121 28.66 -8.99 4.72
CA GLY A 121 28.29 -9.27 3.33
C GLY A 121 26.96 -9.99 3.18
N LYS A 122 26.22 -10.23 4.28
CA LYS A 122 25.00 -11.07 4.31
C LYS A 122 25.19 -12.37 3.52
N MET A 123 26.27 -13.07 3.87
CA MET A 123 26.79 -14.21 3.11
C MET A 123 26.92 -15.45 3.99
N LEU A 124 26.58 -16.60 3.42
CA LEU A 124 26.80 -17.91 4.00
C LEU A 124 27.69 -18.72 3.06
N THR A 125 28.67 -19.44 3.59
CA THR A 125 29.60 -20.26 2.80
C THR A 125 29.72 -21.65 3.40
N CYS A 126 29.51 -22.69 2.59
CA CYS A 126 29.93 -24.03 2.98
C CYS A 126 31.35 -24.26 2.46
N THR A 127 32.34 -24.23 3.35
CA THR A 127 33.75 -24.22 2.97
C THR A 127 34.16 -25.49 2.22
N GLU A 128 33.65 -26.65 2.65
CA GLU A 128 33.97 -27.95 2.05
C GLU A 128 33.47 -28.07 0.60
N LEU A 129 32.26 -27.55 0.33
CA LEU A 129 31.65 -27.60 -1.00
C LEU A 129 32.01 -26.40 -1.88
N GLY A 130 32.55 -25.33 -1.31
CA GLY A 130 32.77 -24.05 -1.99
C GLY A 130 31.48 -23.32 -2.40
N SER A 131 30.32 -23.78 -1.93
CA SER A 131 29.04 -23.16 -2.24
C SER A 131 28.84 -21.87 -1.42
N VAL A 132 28.27 -20.85 -2.06
CA VAL A 132 28.14 -19.52 -1.49
C VAL A 132 26.74 -18.98 -1.71
N TYR A 133 26.13 -18.49 -0.64
CA TYR A 133 24.91 -17.70 -0.67
C TYR A 133 25.20 -16.22 -0.43
N ARG A 134 24.51 -15.33 -1.15
CA ARG A 134 24.51 -13.88 -0.88
C ARG A 134 23.11 -13.28 -1.02
N ALA A 135 22.75 -12.39 -0.09
CA ALA A 135 21.54 -11.57 -0.24
C ALA A 135 21.78 -10.36 -1.16
N LEU A 136 20.88 -10.12 -2.11
CA LEU A 136 20.89 -9.03 -3.07
C LEU A 136 19.68 -8.10 -2.83
N SER A 137 19.87 -6.81 -3.12
CA SER A 137 18.83 -5.78 -3.05
C SER A 137 18.80 -4.99 -4.35
N ALA A 138 17.62 -4.50 -4.77
CA ALA A 138 17.49 -3.68 -5.98
C ALA A 138 18.34 -2.41 -5.93
N ASP A 139 18.53 -1.82 -4.74
CA ASP A 139 19.37 -0.63 -4.51
C ASP A 139 20.88 -0.87 -4.74
N ALA A 140 21.31 -2.12 -4.94
CA ALA A 140 22.70 -2.46 -5.19
C ALA A 140 22.93 -2.63 -6.70
N SER A 141 23.74 -1.75 -7.29
CA SER A 141 24.04 -1.63 -8.73
C SER A 141 24.79 -2.83 -9.37
N THR A 142 24.75 -4.02 -8.77
CA THR A 142 25.64 -5.14 -9.10
C THR A 142 24.88 -6.46 -9.25
N ALA A 143 24.09 -6.59 -10.31
CA ALA A 143 23.50 -7.88 -10.74
C ALA A 143 24.17 -8.48 -11.99
N TYR A 144 25.11 -7.77 -12.63
CA TYR A 144 25.80 -8.25 -13.82
C TYR A 144 26.92 -9.25 -13.45
N GLY A 145 26.89 -10.46 -14.02
CA GLY A 145 27.92 -11.50 -13.85
C GLY A 145 27.62 -12.60 -12.82
N LEU A 146 26.39 -12.71 -12.33
CA LEU A 146 25.96 -13.79 -11.43
C LEU A 146 25.76 -15.11 -12.19
N SER A 147 25.81 -16.24 -11.47
CA SER A 147 25.47 -17.56 -12.05
C SER A 147 24.72 -18.45 -11.04
N PRO A 148 23.47 -18.10 -10.66
CA PRO A 148 22.71 -18.86 -9.67
C PRO A 148 22.31 -20.26 -10.12
N VAL A 149 22.56 -21.26 -9.27
CA VAL A 149 21.85 -22.56 -9.36
C VAL A 149 20.52 -22.55 -8.61
N PHE A 150 20.42 -21.71 -7.58
CA PHE A 150 19.25 -21.57 -6.72
C PHE A 150 19.03 -20.10 -6.38
N SER A 151 17.79 -19.63 -6.51
CA SER A 151 17.43 -18.24 -6.20
C SER A 151 16.13 -18.15 -5.41
N VAL A 152 16.06 -17.20 -4.48
CA VAL A 152 14.84 -16.88 -3.72
C VAL A 152 14.45 -15.43 -3.96
N HIS A 153 13.32 -15.18 -4.59
CA HIS A 153 12.73 -13.85 -4.70
C HIS A 153 11.77 -13.64 -3.54
N ASP A 154 12.19 -12.85 -2.55
CA ASP A 154 11.38 -12.54 -1.38
C ASP A 154 10.57 -11.25 -1.56
N GLU A 155 9.34 -11.28 -1.09
CA GLU A 155 8.36 -10.20 -1.21
C GLU A 155 8.16 -9.66 -2.65
N LEU A 156 8.24 -10.51 -3.67
CA LEU A 156 8.11 -10.09 -5.10
C LEU A 156 6.80 -9.35 -5.42
N GLY A 157 5.71 -9.60 -4.69
CA GLY A 157 4.43 -8.89 -4.81
C GLY A 157 4.49 -7.40 -4.46
N GLN A 158 5.63 -6.88 -3.99
CA GLN A 158 5.85 -5.44 -3.82
C GLN A 158 6.36 -4.74 -5.08
N VAL A 159 6.79 -5.49 -6.09
CA VAL A 159 7.13 -4.95 -7.40
C VAL A 159 5.86 -4.33 -7.99
N LYS A 160 5.95 -3.05 -8.38
CA LYS A 160 4.87 -2.34 -9.07
C LYS A 160 5.07 -2.41 -10.58
N GLY A 161 4.01 -2.72 -11.29
CA GLY A 161 4.02 -2.86 -12.74
C GLY A 161 4.57 -4.21 -13.20
N PRO A 162 4.64 -4.42 -14.52
CA PRO A 162 4.81 -5.76 -15.10
C PRO A 162 6.26 -6.23 -15.16
N ARG A 163 7.24 -5.42 -14.72
CA ARG A 163 8.68 -5.70 -14.89
C ARG A 163 9.48 -5.43 -13.62
N SER A 164 10.55 -6.18 -13.44
CA SER A 164 11.55 -5.96 -12.39
C SER A 164 12.93 -6.30 -12.91
N GLU A 165 13.80 -5.30 -13.00
CA GLU A 165 15.17 -5.46 -13.50
C GLU A 165 15.97 -6.49 -12.67
N LEU A 166 15.80 -6.48 -11.34
CA LEU A 166 16.46 -7.43 -10.45
C LEU A 166 15.99 -8.88 -10.69
N TYR A 167 14.67 -9.08 -10.85
CA TYR A 167 14.11 -10.38 -11.17
C TYR A 167 14.64 -10.89 -12.51
N GLU A 168 14.55 -10.06 -13.55
CA GLU A 168 14.97 -10.39 -14.91
C GLU A 168 16.48 -10.71 -14.99
N ALA A 169 17.31 -9.93 -14.30
CA ALA A 169 18.75 -10.16 -14.25
C ALA A 169 19.11 -11.51 -13.62
N ILE A 170 18.47 -11.89 -12.51
CA ILE A 170 18.71 -13.16 -11.82
C ILE A 170 18.22 -14.35 -12.65
N GLU A 171 17.01 -14.26 -13.21
CA GLU A 171 16.45 -15.33 -14.02
C GLU A 171 17.28 -15.55 -15.30
N THR A 172 17.74 -14.47 -15.94
CA THR A 172 18.62 -14.55 -17.12
C THR A 172 19.98 -15.14 -16.75
N ALA A 173 20.58 -14.72 -15.63
CA ALA A 173 21.86 -15.24 -15.14
C ALA A 173 21.83 -16.75 -14.84
N SER A 174 20.69 -17.27 -14.40
CA SER A 174 20.52 -18.69 -14.10
C SER A 174 20.58 -19.61 -15.34
N ALA A 175 20.43 -19.06 -16.54
CA ALA A 175 20.43 -19.82 -17.81
C ALA A 175 21.75 -20.55 -18.10
N ALA A 176 22.83 -20.21 -17.38
CA ALA A 176 24.10 -20.92 -17.45
C ALA A 176 24.06 -22.36 -16.90
N HIS A 177 23.00 -22.72 -16.17
CA HIS A 177 22.86 -24.03 -15.52
C HIS A 177 21.80 -24.91 -16.20
N GLU A 178 22.00 -26.22 -16.20
CA GLU A 178 21.09 -27.20 -16.81
C GLU A 178 19.75 -27.33 -16.05
N SER A 179 19.77 -27.14 -14.73
CA SER A 179 18.56 -27.26 -13.89
C SER A 179 18.58 -26.28 -12.72
N PRO A 180 18.54 -24.96 -12.98
CA PRO A 180 18.40 -23.95 -11.95
C PRO A 180 17.00 -24.00 -11.34
N LEU A 181 16.88 -23.59 -10.07
CA LEU A 181 15.61 -23.53 -9.35
C LEU A 181 15.39 -22.12 -8.78
N SER A 182 14.25 -21.52 -9.13
CA SER A 182 13.82 -20.23 -8.60
C SER A 182 12.61 -20.41 -7.68
N ILE A 183 12.69 -19.86 -6.48
CA ILE A 183 11.61 -19.85 -5.49
C ILE A 183 11.12 -18.43 -5.33
N ILE A 184 9.83 -18.20 -5.54
CA ILE A 184 9.19 -16.91 -5.33
C ILE A 184 8.31 -17.03 -4.10
N ILE A 185 8.56 -16.23 -3.07
CA ILE A 185 7.71 -16.18 -1.88
C ILE A 185 7.10 -14.79 -1.72
N SER A 186 5.78 -14.72 -1.55
CA SER A 186 5.13 -13.42 -1.35
C SER A 186 3.73 -13.48 -0.77
N THR A 187 3.16 -12.31 -0.49
CA THR A 187 1.71 -12.11 -0.54
C THR A 187 1.33 -11.72 -1.97
N GLN A 188 0.04 -11.78 -2.33
CA GLN A 188 -0.41 -11.31 -3.63
C GLN A 188 -0.09 -9.82 -3.82
N ALA A 189 0.28 -9.48 -5.05
CA ALA A 189 0.39 -8.10 -5.49
C ALA A 189 -1.01 -7.44 -5.53
N PRO A 190 -1.10 -6.11 -5.42
CA PRO A 190 -2.38 -5.41 -5.31
C PRO A 190 -3.17 -5.39 -6.63
N THR A 191 -2.51 -5.46 -7.79
CA THR A 191 -3.17 -5.35 -9.11
C THR A 191 -2.83 -6.52 -10.03
N ASP A 192 -3.67 -6.75 -11.04
CA ASP A 192 -3.46 -7.81 -12.04
C ASP A 192 -2.30 -7.51 -13.00
N ALA A 193 -1.90 -6.24 -13.11
CA ALA A 193 -0.81 -5.81 -14.00
C ALA A 193 0.58 -5.94 -13.36
N ASP A 194 0.65 -6.24 -12.06
CA ASP A 194 1.93 -6.41 -11.35
C ASP A 194 2.59 -7.74 -11.71
N LEU A 195 3.92 -7.74 -11.80
CA LEU A 195 4.73 -8.90 -12.23
C LEU A 195 4.34 -10.20 -11.53
N LEU A 196 4.16 -10.20 -10.21
CA LEU A 196 3.79 -11.42 -9.48
C LEU A 196 2.40 -11.95 -9.89
N SER A 197 1.42 -11.06 -10.11
CA SER A 197 0.08 -11.45 -10.56
C SER A 197 0.15 -12.13 -11.92
N LEU A 198 0.89 -11.55 -12.86
CA LEU A 198 1.13 -12.12 -14.19
C LEU A 198 1.78 -13.51 -14.11
N LEU A 199 2.81 -13.67 -13.27
CA LEU A 199 3.49 -14.95 -13.07
C LEU A 199 2.59 -16.02 -12.44
N ILE A 200 1.74 -15.62 -11.49
CA ILE A 200 0.76 -16.53 -10.87
C ILE A 200 -0.28 -16.96 -11.89
N ASP A 201 -0.83 -16.02 -12.66
CA ASP A 201 -1.88 -16.32 -13.63
C ASP A 201 -1.36 -17.22 -14.75
N ASP A 202 -0.15 -16.96 -15.25
CA ASP A 202 0.54 -17.84 -16.21
C ASP A 202 0.76 -19.24 -15.63
N ALA A 203 1.27 -19.35 -14.40
CA ALA A 203 1.49 -20.64 -13.74
C ALA A 203 0.18 -21.44 -13.55
N LEU A 204 -0.93 -20.75 -13.27
CA LEU A 204 -2.25 -21.38 -13.10
C LEU A 204 -2.83 -21.91 -14.41
N THR A 205 -2.38 -21.44 -15.58
CA THR A 205 -2.78 -22.03 -16.86
C THR A 205 -2.28 -23.47 -17.03
N GLY A 206 -1.19 -23.83 -16.34
CA GLY A 206 -0.56 -25.15 -16.41
C GLY A 206 0.15 -25.46 -17.72
N ILE A 207 0.39 -24.45 -18.59
CA ILE A 207 1.03 -24.64 -19.89
C ILE A 207 2.49 -25.10 -19.74
N ASP A 208 3.30 -24.45 -18.89
CA ASP A 208 4.65 -24.94 -18.55
C ASP A 208 4.59 -25.78 -17.27
N PRO A 209 4.73 -27.12 -17.35
CA PRO A 209 4.66 -27.97 -16.17
C PRO A 209 5.84 -27.77 -15.22
N ARG A 210 6.89 -27.03 -15.58
CA ARG A 210 8.04 -26.72 -14.72
C ARG A 210 7.80 -25.49 -13.85
N ILE A 211 6.73 -24.73 -14.10
CA ILE A 211 6.30 -23.63 -13.24
C ILE A 211 5.20 -24.17 -12.32
N LYS A 212 5.46 -24.12 -11.03
CA LYS A 212 4.58 -24.64 -9.99
C LYS A 212 4.08 -23.48 -9.14
N VAL A 213 2.82 -23.51 -8.75
CA VAL A 213 2.23 -22.49 -7.87
C VAL A 213 1.49 -23.15 -6.70
N ALA A 214 1.77 -22.65 -5.50
CA ALA A 214 1.03 -22.88 -4.28
C ALA A 214 0.42 -21.53 -3.86
N LEU A 215 -0.81 -21.29 -4.30
CA LEU A 215 -1.57 -20.07 -4.01
C LEU A 215 -2.59 -20.35 -2.90
N HIS A 216 -2.40 -19.71 -1.75
CA HIS A 216 -3.36 -19.70 -0.65
C HIS A 216 -3.98 -18.31 -0.56
N THR A 217 -5.22 -18.18 -1.02
CA THR A 217 -5.96 -16.91 -1.04
C THR A 217 -7.41 -17.16 -0.68
N ALA A 218 -8.03 -16.22 0.03
CA ALA A 218 -9.45 -16.28 0.30
C ALA A 218 -10.23 -15.88 -0.97
N PRO A 219 -11.19 -16.70 -1.45
CA PRO A 219 -12.09 -16.31 -2.52
C PRO A 219 -12.74 -14.94 -2.28
N MET A 220 -12.83 -14.13 -3.34
CA MET A 220 -13.39 -12.76 -3.25
C MET A 220 -14.86 -12.73 -2.82
N GLY A 221 -15.62 -13.80 -3.07
CA GLY A 221 -17.03 -13.91 -2.72
C GLY A 221 -17.32 -14.46 -1.31
N LEU A 222 -16.31 -14.92 -0.56
CA LEU A 222 -16.50 -15.32 0.83
C LEU A 222 -16.59 -14.10 1.75
N ASP A 223 -17.31 -14.23 2.86
CA ASP A 223 -17.26 -13.23 3.94
C ASP A 223 -15.80 -13.10 4.41
N PRO A 224 -15.16 -11.94 4.21
CA PRO A 224 -13.74 -11.74 4.54
C PRO A 224 -13.45 -11.96 6.03
N PHE A 225 -14.44 -11.78 6.91
CA PHE A 225 -14.26 -11.90 8.36
C PHE A 225 -14.58 -13.30 8.89
N SER A 226 -14.92 -14.24 8.00
CA SER A 226 -15.18 -15.62 8.38
C SER A 226 -13.89 -16.38 8.68
N ASP A 227 -13.98 -17.31 9.63
CA ASP A 227 -12.90 -18.23 10.00
C ASP A 227 -12.51 -19.14 8.79
N GLU A 228 -13.41 -19.32 7.82
CA GLU A 228 -13.18 -20.01 6.54
C GLU A 228 -12.28 -19.19 5.61
N ALA A 229 -12.60 -17.91 5.37
CA ALA A 229 -11.78 -17.01 4.55
C ALA A 229 -10.35 -16.89 5.12
N ILE A 230 -10.23 -16.77 6.45
CA ILE A 230 -8.93 -16.73 7.11
C ILE A 230 -8.14 -18.01 6.84
N ARG A 231 -8.73 -19.20 7.04
CA ARG A 231 -8.02 -20.48 6.81
C ARG A 231 -7.62 -20.68 5.35
N ALA A 232 -8.44 -20.25 4.39
CA ALA A 232 -8.14 -20.37 2.96
C ALA A 232 -6.82 -19.70 2.57
N ALA A 233 -6.51 -18.56 3.19
CA ALA A 233 -5.27 -17.81 2.94
C ALA A 233 -4.11 -18.17 3.88
N ASN A 234 -4.40 -18.82 5.01
CA ASN A 234 -3.48 -19.09 6.10
C ASN A 234 -3.40 -20.61 6.39
N PRO A 235 -2.63 -21.39 5.60
CA PRO A 235 -2.56 -22.84 5.75
C PRO A 235 -2.01 -23.28 7.13
N HIS A 236 -1.38 -22.38 7.89
CA HIS A 236 -0.83 -22.66 9.21
C HIS A 236 -1.63 -22.03 10.37
N PHE A 237 -2.85 -21.55 10.09
CA PHE A 237 -3.69 -20.84 11.05
C PHE A 237 -3.89 -21.61 12.36
N ASP A 238 -4.20 -22.92 12.27
CA ASP A 238 -4.43 -23.78 13.43
C ASP A 238 -3.18 -24.51 13.93
N VAL A 239 -2.01 -24.27 13.33
CA VAL A 239 -0.78 -24.99 13.67
C VAL A 239 0.12 -24.14 14.57
N PHE A 240 0.55 -22.97 14.10
CA PHE A 240 1.53 -22.14 14.84
C PHE A 240 1.26 -20.64 14.75
N MET A 241 0.29 -20.18 13.97
CA MET A 241 -0.07 -18.76 13.92
C MET A 241 -0.70 -18.28 15.25
N ASN A 242 -0.57 -16.99 15.53
CA ASN A 242 -1.29 -16.37 16.63
C ASN A 242 -2.75 -16.08 16.23
N ARG A 243 -3.63 -17.04 16.51
CA ARG A 243 -5.07 -16.95 16.16
C ARG A 243 -5.78 -15.76 16.81
N GLU A 244 -5.40 -15.39 18.02
CA GLU A 244 -6.00 -14.25 18.73
C GLU A 244 -5.69 -12.94 18.02
N GLU A 245 -4.41 -12.73 17.65
CA GLU A 245 -3.99 -11.53 16.93
C GLU A 245 -4.60 -11.47 15.52
N VAL A 246 -4.68 -12.59 14.80
CA VAL A 246 -5.33 -12.63 13.47
C VAL A 246 -6.82 -12.31 13.56
N ARG A 247 -7.54 -12.84 14.57
CA ARG A 247 -8.95 -12.51 14.80
C ARG A 247 -9.15 -11.07 15.25
N LYS A 248 -8.22 -10.53 16.04
CA LYS A 248 -8.20 -9.11 16.40
C LYS A 248 -8.04 -8.23 15.16
N GLN A 249 -7.11 -8.55 14.26
CA GLN A 249 -6.94 -7.84 12.98
C GLN A 249 -8.20 -7.90 12.13
N ALA A 250 -8.89 -9.04 12.08
CA ALA A 250 -10.19 -9.16 11.42
C ALA A 250 -11.26 -8.28 12.06
N SER A 251 -11.35 -8.27 13.40
CA SER A 251 -12.28 -7.42 14.15
C SER A 251 -12.00 -5.93 13.96
N ASP A 252 -10.73 -5.53 13.97
CA ASP A 252 -10.31 -4.14 13.74
C ASP A 252 -10.63 -3.71 12.30
N ALA A 253 -10.35 -4.56 11.31
CA ALA A 253 -10.73 -4.32 9.92
C ALA A 253 -12.24 -4.25 9.69
N LYS A 254 -13.02 -5.06 10.43
CA LYS A 254 -14.49 -5.01 10.38
C LYS A 254 -15.05 -3.70 10.95
N ARG A 255 -14.39 -3.14 11.97
CA ARG A 255 -14.77 -1.87 12.61
C ARG A 255 -14.27 -0.64 11.86
N LEU A 256 -13.08 -0.72 11.27
CA LEU A 256 -12.38 0.38 10.62
C LEU A 256 -12.22 0.08 9.12
N PRO A 257 -13.06 0.66 8.25
CA PRO A 257 -12.97 0.44 6.80
C PRO A 257 -11.60 0.80 6.22
N SER A 258 -10.91 1.76 6.83
CA SER A 258 -9.55 2.14 6.42
C SER A 258 -8.55 0.98 6.50
N MET A 259 -8.78 0.01 7.39
CA MET A 259 -7.93 -1.16 7.62
C MET A 259 -8.34 -2.38 6.79
N GLU A 260 -9.53 -2.39 6.19
CA GLU A 260 -10.08 -3.56 5.50
C GLU A 260 -9.23 -3.99 4.31
N ALA A 261 -8.81 -3.05 3.47
CA ALA A 261 -8.01 -3.39 2.30
C ALA A 261 -6.63 -3.96 2.68
N GLY A 262 -6.00 -3.40 3.71
CA GLY A 262 -4.77 -3.94 4.29
C GLY A 262 -4.96 -5.34 4.86
N TYR A 263 -6.06 -5.57 5.58
CA TYR A 263 -6.42 -6.89 6.10
C TYR A 263 -6.65 -7.91 4.98
N ARG A 264 -7.44 -7.55 3.96
CA ARG A 264 -7.72 -8.41 2.82
C ARG A 264 -6.46 -8.79 2.05
N ASN A 265 -5.55 -7.84 1.81
CA ASN A 265 -4.29 -8.15 1.14
C ASN A 265 -3.33 -8.96 2.04
N LEU A 266 -3.12 -8.56 3.29
CA LEU A 266 -2.06 -9.14 4.12
C LEU A 266 -2.47 -10.41 4.88
N ILE A 267 -3.75 -10.55 5.23
CA ILE A 267 -4.28 -11.67 6.02
C ILE A 267 -5.12 -12.61 5.17
N LEU A 268 -5.90 -12.10 4.21
CA LEU A 268 -6.66 -12.95 3.28
C LEU A 268 -5.93 -13.22 1.96
N ASN A 269 -4.74 -12.64 1.78
CA ASN A 269 -3.92 -12.78 0.58
C ASN A 269 -4.71 -12.48 -0.71
N GLN A 270 -5.61 -11.50 -0.69
CA GLN A 270 -6.43 -11.09 -1.83
C GLN A 270 -5.70 -10.05 -2.68
N ARG A 271 -5.94 -10.05 -3.99
CA ARG A 271 -5.52 -8.98 -4.92
C ARG A 271 -6.43 -7.78 -4.73
N VAL A 272 -6.10 -6.95 -3.76
CA VAL A 272 -6.78 -5.68 -3.50
C VAL A 272 -5.74 -4.61 -3.22
N GLU A 273 -6.00 -3.39 -3.67
CA GLU A 273 -5.16 -2.24 -3.32
C GLU A 273 -5.25 -1.97 -1.82
N ALA A 274 -4.18 -2.25 -1.08
CA ALA A 274 -4.15 -2.20 0.38
C ALA A 274 -4.39 -0.81 1.01
N ARG A 275 -4.48 0.27 0.21
CA ARG A 275 -4.77 1.62 0.71
C ARG A 275 -6.24 1.94 0.52
N SER A 276 -6.99 1.89 1.61
CA SER A 276 -8.38 2.30 1.64
C SER A 276 -8.51 3.82 1.50
N PRO A 277 -9.52 4.32 0.77
CA PRO A 277 -9.84 5.74 0.75
C PRO A 277 -10.06 6.29 2.17
N PHE A 278 -9.78 7.57 2.37
CA PHE A 278 -9.92 8.28 3.65
C PHE A 278 -11.33 8.17 4.21
N VAL A 279 -12.33 8.22 3.32
CA VAL A 279 -13.74 8.05 3.66
C VAL A 279 -14.31 6.88 2.88
N ASN A 280 -14.99 5.96 3.57
CA ASN A 280 -15.68 4.85 2.92
C ASN A 280 -16.83 5.37 2.03
N ARG A 281 -17.03 4.74 0.88
CA ARG A 281 -18.09 5.10 -0.09
C ARG A 281 -19.48 5.20 0.55
N THR A 282 -19.85 4.31 1.47
CA THR A 282 -21.15 4.36 2.14
C THR A 282 -21.29 5.64 2.97
N ILE A 283 -20.29 5.96 3.79
CA ILE A 283 -20.28 7.20 4.61
C ILE A 283 -20.32 8.44 3.70
N TRP A 284 -19.57 8.41 2.59
CA TRP A 284 -19.60 9.47 1.60
C TRP A 284 -21.02 9.67 1.04
N LEU A 285 -21.66 8.60 0.56
CA LEU A 285 -23.01 8.67 0.01
C LEU A 285 -24.06 9.12 1.04
N GLU A 286 -23.86 8.81 2.33
CA GLU A 286 -24.73 9.29 3.41
C GLU A 286 -24.63 10.81 3.66
N ASN A 287 -23.57 11.47 3.18
CA ASN A 287 -23.41 12.94 3.16
C ASN A 287 -23.79 13.54 1.78
N GLY A 288 -24.38 12.71 0.91
CA GLY A 288 -24.70 13.04 -0.48
C GLY A 288 -25.92 13.93 -0.70
N THR A 289 -26.56 14.41 0.37
CA THR A 289 -27.68 15.38 0.30
C THR A 289 -27.24 16.63 -0.46
N ALA A 290 -28.12 17.20 -1.28
CA ALA A 290 -27.84 18.42 -2.01
C ALA A 290 -27.51 19.56 -1.01
N PRO A 291 -26.47 20.37 -1.30
CA PRO A 291 -26.18 21.57 -0.51
C PRO A 291 -27.31 22.59 -0.66
N ASP A 292 -27.55 23.34 0.41
CA ASP A 292 -28.37 24.54 0.36
C ASP A 292 -27.58 25.68 -0.32
N ASP A 293 -28.30 26.72 -0.75
CA ASP A 293 -27.69 27.92 -1.32
C ASP A 293 -26.86 28.66 -0.25
N LEU A 294 -25.71 29.18 -0.65
CA LEU A 294 -24.78 29.89 0.23
C LEU A 294 -24.82 31.42 0.05
N ASP A 295 -25.69 31.92 -0.83
CA ASP A 295 -25.87 33.36 -1.03
C ASP A 295 -26.39 34.04 0.25
N GLY A 296 -25.67 35.07 0.70
CA GLY A 296 -25.94 35.80 1.94
C GLY A 296 -25.48 35.10 3.23
N GLU A 297 -25.01 33.85 3.15
CA GLU A 297 -24.63 33.03 4.29
C GLU A 297 -23.16 33.19 4.68
N GLU A 298 -22.84 32.83 5.92
CA GLU A 298 -21.46 32.72 6.41
C GLU A 298 -20.80 31.46 5.84
N VAL A 299 -19.66 31.65 5.17
CA VAL A 299 -18.94 30.56 4.48
C VAL A 299 -17.46 30.54 4.82
N TRP A 300 -16.91 29.33 4.81
CA TRP A 300 -15.47 29.06 4.87
C TRP A 300 -15.03 28.38 3.59
N GLY A 301 -13.86 28.73 3.08
CA GLY A 301 -13.33 28.21 1.83
C GLY A 301 -11.99 27.51 2.01
N GLY A 302 -11.68 26.58 1.12
CA GLY A 302 -10.33 26.09 0.87
C GLY A 302 -10.06 26.10 -0.62
N LEU A 303 -8.85 26.51 -1.00
CA LEU A 303 -8.44 26.72 -2.37
C LEU A 303 -7.11 26.02 -2.65
N ASP A 304 -7.18 24.94 -3.42
CA ASP A 304 -6.02 24.19 -3.90
C ASP A 304 -5.70 24.59 -5.35
N LEU A 305 -4.63 25.36 -5.53
CA LEU A 305 -4.21 25.93 -6.82
C LEU A 305 -3.21 25.01 -7.53
N SER A 306 -3.53 24.66 -8.78
CA SER A 306 -2.59 24.06 -9.71
C SER A 306 -1.69 25.11 -10.35
N SER A 307 -0.42 24.74 -10.59
CA SER A 307 0.57 25.62 -11.22
C SER A 307 0.54 25.60 -12.76
N VAL A 308 0.06 24.52 -13.38
CA VAL A 308 0.07 24.37 -14.85
C VAL A 308 -1.20 23.67 -15.34
N SER A 309 -1.24 22.33 -15.33
CA SER A 309 -2.30 21.53 -15.97
C SER A 309 -2.97 20.53 -15.03
N ASP A 310 -2.67 20.61 -13.74
CA ASP A 310 -3.37 19.86 -12.70
C ASP A 310 -4.70 20.51 -12.32
N LEU A 311 -5.52 19.75 -11.59
CA LEU A 311 -6.86 20.14 -11.18
C LEU A 311 -6.77 21.24 -10.11
N THR A 312 -7.37 22.40 -10.37
CA THR A 312 -7.58 23.44 -9.35
C THR A 312 -8.93 23.21 -8.69
N ALA A 313 -9.02 23.38 -7.38
CA ALA A 313 -10.26 23.18 -6.63
C ALA A 313 -10.51 24.31 -5.62
N LEU A 314 -11.74 24.82 -5.60
CA LEU A 314 -12.29 25.67 -4.54
C LEU A 314 -13.41 24.89 -3.87
N VAL A 315 -13.42 24.80 -2.55
CA VAL A 315 -14.54 24.19 -1.81
C VAL A 315 -15.03 25.15 -0.76
N LEU A 316 -16.29 25.57 -0.88
CA LEU A 316 -16.99 26.39 0.10
C LEU A 316 -17.81 25.50 1.03
N VAL A 317 -17.80 25.82 2.32
CA VAL A 317 -18.56 25.13 3.36
C VAL A 317 -19.37 26.15 4.15
N GLY A 318 -20.69 25.97 4.17
CA GLY A 318 -21.62 26.73 4.99
C GLY A 318 -21.67 26.21 6.44
N LYS A 319 -22.16 27.05 7.36
CA LYS A 319 -22.28 26.69 8.78
C LYS A 319 -23.18 25.47 9.02
N ASP A 320 -24.19 25.28 8.18
CA ASP A 320 -25.15 24.17 8.22
C ASP A 320 -24.59 22.85 7.64
N GLY A 321 -23.36 22.87 7.13
CA GLY A 321 -22.70 21.72 6.50
C GLY A 321 -22.85 21.65 4.98
N SER A 322 -23.48 22.64 4.34
CA SER A 322 -23.57 22.70 2.88
C SER A 322 -22.20 22.85 2.23
N VAL A 323 -21.88 21.98 1.27
CA VAL A 323 -20.58 21.94 0.59
C VAL A 323 -20.77 22.26 -0.89
N LEU A 324 -20.23 23.39 -1.34
CA LEU A 324 -20.24 23.84 -2.74
C LEU A 324 -18.82 23.80 -3.32
N PRO A 325 -18.46 22.73 -4.05
CA PRO A 325 -17.17 22.65 -4.72
C PRO A 325 -17.22 23.30 -6.11
N THR A 326 -16.10 23.86 -6.56
CA THR A 326 -15.88 24.34 -7.92
C THR A 326 -14.50 23.88 -8.37
N PHE A 327 -14.39 23.43 -9.62
CA PHE A 327 -13.17 22.83 -10.16
C PHE A 327 -12.79 23.49 -11.48
N TRP A 328 -11.48 23.55 -11.75
CA TRP A 328 -10.96 24.07 -13.02
C TRP A 328 -9.88 23.19 -13.63
N LEU A 329 -9.88 23.12 -14.95
CA LEU A 329 -8.78 22.65 -15.79
C LEU A 329 -8.58 23.58 -16.99
N PRO A 330 -7.39 23.60 -17.62
CA PRO A 330 -7.21 24.31 -18.88
C PRO A 330 -8.07 23.72 -20.00
N ARG A 331 -8.61 24.57 -20.87
CA ARG A 331 -9.45 24.17 -22.01
C ARG A 331 -8.66 23.36 -23.03
N GLU A 332 -7.46 23.82 -23.39
CA GLU A 332 -6.62 23.11 -24.35
C GLU A 332 -6.02 21.85 -23.72
N GLY A 333 -6.21 20.71 -24.36
CA GLY A 333 -5.65 19.43 -23.90
C GLY A 333 -6.58 18.60 -23.01
N ILE A 334 -7.82 19.02 -22.79
CA ILE A 334 -8.75 18.33 -21.88
C ILE A 334 -9.09 16.91 -22.34
N GLU A 335 -9.21 16.66 -23.64
CA GLU A 335 -9.50 15.32 -24.17
C GLU A 335 -8.30 14.38 -23.96
N GLU A 336 -7.08 14.85 -24.26
CA GLU A 336 -5.84 14.11 -24.01
C GLU A 336 -5.70 13.78 -22.52
N LYS A 337 -5.96 14.77 -21.65
CA LYS A 337 -5.90 14.59 -20.20
C LYS A 337 -6.94 13.58 -19.72
N SER A 338 -8.16 13.64 -20.24
CA SER A 338 -9.24 12.70 -19.89
C SER A 338 -8.85 11.26 -20.24
N ARG A 339 -8.25 11.06 -21.43
CA ARG A 339 -7.73 9.75 -21.86
C ARG A 339 -6.55 9.28 -20.99
N ALA A 340 -5.60 10.17 -20.70
CA ALA A 340 -4.39 9.86 -19.95
C ALA A 340 -4.68 9.50 -18.49
N ASP A 341 -5.48 10.32 -17.80
CA ASP A 341 -5.84 10.11 -16.40
C ASP A 341 -6.97 9.08 -16.24
N ARG A 342 -7.64 8.69 -17.33
CA ARG A 342 -8.84 7.83 -17.35
C ARG A 342 -9.95 8.39 -16.47
N VAL A 343 -10.17 9.70 -16.59
CA VAL A 343 -11.19 10.46 -15.86
C VAL A 343 -11.97 11.28 -16.89
N PRO A 344 -13.31 11.29 -16.85
CA PRO A 344 -14.11 11.94 -17.89
C PRO A 344 -14.21 13.46 -17.70
N TYR A 345 -13.07 14.16 -17.69
CA TYR A 345 -13.02 15.61 -17.48
C TYR A 345 -13.75 16.36 -18.60
N ASP A 346 -13.61 15.91 -19.84
CA ASP A 346 -14.29 16.44 -21.01
C ASP A 346 -15.82 16.36 -20.89
N VAL A 347 -16.34 15.26 -20.32
CA VAL A 347 -17.77 15.09 -20.03
C VAL A 347 -18.21 16.00 -18.89
N TRP A 348 -17.48 16.01 -17.77
CA TRP A 348 -17.82 16.88 -16.64
C TRP A 348 -17.77 18.37 -16.98
N ALA A 349 -16.91 18.77 -17.91
CA ALA A 349 -16.89 20.14 -18.41
C ALA A 349 -18.14 20.47 -19.23
N LYS A 350 -18.61 19.54 -20.08
CA LYS A 350 -19.86 19.70 -20.83
C LYS A 350 -21.08 19.74 -19.91
N ASP A 351 -21.07 18.95 -18.84
CA ASP A 351 -22.16 18.86 -17.87
C ASP A 351 -22.15 20.00 -16.83
N GLY A 352 -21.16 20.89 -16.88
CA GLY A 352 -21.06 22.04 -15.96
C GLY A 352 -20.50 21.71 -14.57
N HIS A 353 -19.98 20.50 -14.35
CA HIS A 353 -19.32 20.08 -13.10
C HIS A 353 -17.84 20.48 -13.02
N LEU A 354 -17.27 20.95 -14.12
CA LEU A 354 -15.88 21.37 -14.25
C LEU A 354 -15.81 22.62 -15.13
N LEU A 355 -15.19 23.69 -14.66
CA LEU A 355 -14.98 24.91 -15.42
C LEU A 355 -13.66 24.82 -16.20
N LEU A 356 -13.59 25.52 -17.33
CA LEU A 356 -12.40 25.55 -18.18
C LEU A 356 -11.82 26.96 -18.27
N THR A 357 -10.56 27.12 -17.87
CA THR A 357 -9.80 28.35 -18.14
C THR A 357 -9.31 28.35 -19.59
N PRO A 358 -9.16 29.52 -20.24
CA PRO A 358 -8.54 29.58 -21.56
C PRO A 358 -7.10 29.06 -21.57
N GLY A 359 -6.63 28.68 -22.76
CA GLY A 359 -5.24 28.27 -22.96
C GLY A 359 -4.90 26.87 -22.43
N ARG A 360 -3.58 26.64 -22.27
CA ARG A 360 -2.95 25.36 -21.88
C ARG A 360 -2.57 25.26 -20.40
N ALA A 361 -2.75 26.34 -19.64
CA ALA A 361 -2.43 26.39 -18.22
C ALA A 361 -3.57 27.07 -17.46
N ILE A 362 -3.62 26.86 -16.14
CA ILE A 362 -4.56 27.58 -15.27
C ILE A 362 -4.24 29.08 -15.30
N GLU A 363 -5.25 29.88 -15.57
CA GLU A 363 -5.16 31.34 -15.56
C GLU A 363 -5.73 31.90 -14.26
N TYR A 364 -4.87 32.45 -13.40
CA TYR A 364 -5.28 32.97 -12.08
C TYR A 364 -6.21 34.18 -12.15
N GLU A 365 -6.24 34.92 -13.27
CA GLU A 365 -7.21 35.99 -13.50
C GLU A 365 -8.65 35.46 -13.45
N TYR A 366 -8.94 34.36 -14.15
CA TYR A 366 -10.27 33.72 -14.16
C TYR A 366 -10.67 33.21 -12.77
N ILE A 367 -9.71 32.69 -12.01
CA ILE A 367 -9.95 32.23 -10.64
C ILE A 367 -10.25 33.43 -9.73
N ALA A 368 -9.52 34.53 -9.86
CA ALA A 368 -9.73 35.75 -9.09
C ALA A 368 -11.09 36.40 -9.39
N GLU A 369 -11.50 36.47 -10.65
CA GLU A 369 -12.83 36.96 -11.05
C GLU A 369 -13.96 36.10 -10.48
N TYR A 370 -13.80 34.77 -10.51
CA TYR A 370 -14.78 33.87 -9.89
C TYR A 370 -14.87 34.08 -8.38
N LEU A 371 -13.72 34.20 -7.70
CA LEU A 371 -13.65 34.47 -6.27
C LEU A 371 -14.30 35.82 -5.92
N ARG A 372 -14.14 36.84 -6.76
CA ARG A 372 -14.79 38.15 -6.56
C ARG A 372 -16.31 37.98 -6.48
N GLY A 373 -16.89 37.26 -7.44
CA GLY A 373 -18.31 36.94 -7.42
C GLY A 373 -18.75 36.07 -6.24
N VAL A 374 -17.85 35.28 -5.64
CA VAL A 374 -18.13 34.57 -4.38
C VAL A 374 -18.19 35.53 -3.21
N PHE A 375 -17.23 36.45 -3.08
CA PHE A 375 -17.19 37.42 -1.99
C PHE A 375 -18.32 38.46 -2.09
N ASP A 376 -18.82 38.74 -3.29
CA ASP A 376 -19.93 39.67 -3.50
C ASP A 376 -21.27 39.08 -3.03
N ARG A 377 -21.45 37.76 -3.14
CA ARG A 377 -22.71 37.09 -2.78
C ARG A 377 -22.69 36.38 -1.43
N CYS A 378 -21.53 35.90 -0.98
CA CYS A 378 -21.39 35.17 0.29
C CYS A 378 -20.65 36.00 1.34
N LYS A 379 -20.97 35.80 2.62
CA LYS A 379 -20.24 36.41 3.73
C LYS A 379 -19.02 35.57 4.07
N MET A 380 -17.99 35.65 3.24
CA MET A 380 -16.73 34.92 3.46
C MET A 380 -16.14 35.24 4.84
N GLN A 381 -15.88 34.20 5.64
CA GLN A 381 -15.27 34.31 6.96
C GLN A 381 -13.76 34.06 6.89
N ALA A 382 -13.35 32.99 6.22
CA ALA A 382 -11.96 32.67 5.94
C ALA A 382 -11.87 31.78 4.70
N LEU A 383 -10.85 32.00 3.87
CA LEU A 383 -10.51 31.17 2.72
C LEU A 383 -9.07 30.69 2.87
N ALA A 384 -8.92 29.42 3.19
CA ALA A 384 -7.64 28.74 3.33
C ALA A 384 -6.98 28.51 1.97
N PHE A 385 -5.66 28.65 1.90
CA PHE A 385 -4.90 28.41 0.67
C PHE A 385 -3.43 28.04 0.97
N ASP A 386 -2.73 27.44 0.00
CA ASP A 386 -1.29 27.14 0.11
C ASP A 386 -0.39 28.38 0.04
N ARG A 387 0.49 28.54 1.03
CA ARG A 387 1.41 29.68 1.20
C ARG A 387 2.19 30.07 -0.06
N TYR A 388 2.67 29.10 -0.82
CA TYR A 388 3.53 29.35 -1.97
C TYR A 388 2.76 29.94 -3.16
N ASN A 389 1.49 29.57 -3.34
CA ASN A 389 0.72 29.92 -4.52
C ASN A 389 0.09 31.33 -4.45
N MET A 390 -0.14 31.85 -3.24
CA MET A 390 -0.77 33.18 -3.07
C MET A 390 0.03 34.34 -3.63
N ARG A 391 1.36 34.23 -3.66
CA ARG A 391 2.20 35.26 -4.29
C ARG A 391 1.87 35.49 -5.77
N PHE A 392 1.33 34.46 -6.44
CA PHE A 392 0.94 34.53 -7.83
C PHE A 392 -0.53 34.94 -8.01
N LEU A 393 -1.41 34.57 -7.07
CA LEU A 393 -2.84 34.91 -7.13
C LEU A 393 -3.13 36.35 -6.68
N ARG A 394 -2.40 36.87 -5.69
CA ARG A 394 -2.65 38.19 -5.06
C ARG A 394 -2.77 39.36 -6.07
N PRO A 395 -1.88 39.51 -7.07
CA PRO A 395 -2.00 40.61 -8.05
C PRO A 395 -3.32 40.57 -8.84
N TRP A 396 -3.85 39.37 -9.09
CA TRP A 396 -5.11 39.18 -9.79
C TRP A 396 -6.31 39.45 -8.90
N LEU A 397 -6.24 39.14 -7.61
CA LEU A 397 -7.27 39.52 -6.63
C LEU A 397 -7.37 41.05 -6.50
N GLU A 398 -6.23 41.73 -6.41
CA GLU A 398 -6.20 43.21 -6.38
C GLU A 398 -6.80 43.80 -7.66
N LYS A 399 -6.43 43.24 -8.83
CA LYS A 399 -7.01 43.63 -10.12
C LYS A 399 -8.52 43.38 -10.20
N ALA A 400 -9.00 42.28 -9.61
CA ALA A 400 -10.41 41.94 -9.53
C ALA A 400 -11.20 42.79 -8.52
N GLY A 401 -10.54 43.70 -7.79
CA GLY A 401 -11.19 44.68 -6.92
C GLY A 401 -11.36 44.25 -5.46
N PHE A 402 -10.58 43.29 -4.97
CA PHE A 402 -10.57 42.94 -3.55
C PHE A 402 -10.00 44.07 -2.68
N THR A 403 -10.73 44.41 -1.61
CA THR A 403 -10.27 45.39 -0.61
C THR A 403 -9.22 44.79 0.32
N ALA A 404 -8.47 45.64 1.05
CA ALA A 404 -7.48 45.17 2.02
C ALA A 404 -8.09 44.23 3.07
N ASP A 405 -9.24 44.62 3.64
CA ASP A 405 -9.96 43.84 4.66
C ASP A 405 -10.45 42.48 4.11
N GLU A 406 -10.81 42.40 2.84
CA GLU A 406 -11.19 41.13 2.20
C GLU A 406 -9.97 40.25 1.93
N LEU A 407 -8.83 40.84 1.56
CA LEU A 407 -7.58 40.11 1.37
C LEU A 407 -7.06 39.52 2.68
N GLU A 408 -7.40 40.09 3.84
CA GLU A 408 -7.10 39.51 5.16
C GLU A 408 -7.87 38.20 5.44
N LYS A 409 -9.00 37.98 4.76
CA LYS A 409 -9.78 36.74 4.88
C LYS A 409 -9.13 35.57 4.15
N PHE A 410 -8.14 35.81 3.29
CA PHE A 410 -7.31 34.77 2.72
C PHE A 410 -6.30 34.33 3.79
N VAL A 411 -6.45 33.12 4.30
CA VAL A 411 -5.64 32.58 5.40
C VAL A 411 -4.65 31.53 4.87
N GLU A 412 -3.37 31.74 5.17
CA GLU A 412 -2.32 30.78 4.86
C GLU A 412 -2.54 29.44 5.59
N PHE A 413 -2.63 28.35 4.84
CA PHE A 413 -2.78 27.01 5.37
C PHE A 413 -1.60 26.12 4.96
N GLY A 414 -1.04 25.39 5.92
CA GLY A 414 0.06 24.47 5.65
C GLY A 414 -0.46 23.09 5.25
N GLN A 415 -0.10 22.56 4.08
CA GLN A 415 -0.48 21.20 3.68
C GLN A 415 0.39 20.09 4.34
N GLY A 416 1.21 20.46 5.32
CA GLY A 416 2.03 19.54 6.12
C GLY A 416 1.24 18.85 7.24
N PHE A 417 1.87 17.86 7.88
CA PHE A 417 1.25 17.05 8.95
C PHE A 417 0.68 17.87 10.11
N ALA A 418 1.35 18.98 10.51
CA ALA A 418 0.95 19.77 11.67
C ALA A 418 -0.43 20.42 11.50
N SER A 419 -0.69 21.04 10.36
CA SER A 419 -1.95 21.74 10.07
C SER A 419 -3.01 20.80 9.50
N MET A 420 -2.62 19.80 8.69
CA MET A 420 -3.58 18.84 8.13
C MET A 420 -4.15 17.88 9.17
N SER A 421 -3.37 17.47 10.18
CA SER A 421 -3.86 16.50 11.19
C SER A 421 -5.16 16.94 11.88
N PRO A 422 -5.27 18.15 12.48
CA PRO A 422 -6.52 18.60 13.09
C PRO A 422 -7.66 18.78 12.07
N ALA A 423 -7.37 19.29 10.87
CA ALA A 423 -8.35 19.43 9.80
C ALA A 423 -8.95 18.10 9.36
N LEU A 424 -8.11 17.08 9.16
CA LEU A 424 -8.56 15.73 8.81
C LEU A 424 -9.40 15.08 9.90
N ARG A 425 -9.03 15.28 11.18
CA ARG A 425 -9.83 14.76 12.30
C ARG A 425 -11.21 15.37 12.34
N GLU A 426 -11.32 16.68 12.15
CA GLU A 426 -12.60 17.38 12.12
C GLU A 426 -13.45 16.98 10.90
N LEU A 427 -12.83 16.89 9.72
CA LEU A 427 -13.51 16.42 8.51
C LEU A 427 -14.04 14.99 8.69
N GLU A 428 -13.23 14.09 9.26
CA GLU A 428 -13.63 12.71 9.58
C GLU A 428 -14.81 12.68 10.55
N ALA A 429 -14.78 13.51 11.61
CA ALA A 429 -15.87 13.61 12.57
C ALA A 429 -17.18 14.11 11.93
N ARG A 430 -17.10 15.12 11.05
CA ARG A 430 -18.28 15.65 10.33
C ARG A 430 -18.88 14.64 9.36
N LEU A 431 -18.05 13.94 8.58
CA LEU A 431 -18.50 12.89 7.67
C LEU A 431 -19.17 11.73 8.42
N LEU A 432 -18.55 11.24 9.50
CA LEU A 432 -19.12 10.18 10.34
C LEU A 432 -20.42 10.62 11.03
N GLY A 433 -20.50 11.89 11.43
CA GLY A 433 -21.69 12.50 12.01
C GLY A 433 -22.78 12.87 11.00
N LYS A 434 -22.58 12.59 9.70
CA LYS A 434 -23.50 12.96 8.61
C LYS A 434 -23.83 14.46 8.59
N LYS A 435 -22.82 15.28 8.90
CA LYS A 435 -22.94 16.73 9.05
C LYS A 435 -22.59 17.51 7.77
N LEU A 436 -22.30 16.84 6.66
CA LEU A 436 -22.00 17.50 5.39
C LEU A 436 -23.08 17.19 4.33
N LYS A 437 -23.31 18.15 3.43
CA LYS A 437 -24.23 18.04 2.28
C LYS A 437 -23.46 18.41 1.02
N HIS A 438 -22.85 17.44 0.34
CA HIS A 438 -21.99 17.69 -0.84
C HIS A 438 -22.65 17.34 -2.17
N GLY A 439 -23.94 16.97 -2.16
CA GLY A 439 -24.74 16.70 -3.36
C GLY A 439 -24.20 15.61 -4.27
N ASN A 440 -23.33 14.74 -3.76
CA ASN A 440 -22.55 13.78 -4.55
C ASN A 440 -21.86 14.39 -5.79
N HIS A 441 -21.33 15.62 -5.69
CA HIS A 441 -20.64 16.27 -6.81
C HIS A 441 -19.60 15.32 -7.43
N PRO A 442 -19.63 15.05 -8.75
CA PRO A 442 -18.90 13.92 -9.33
C PRO A 442 -17.38 14.06 -9.21
N VAL A 443 -16.86 15.27 -9.44
CA VAL A 443 -15.42 15.55 -9.31
C VAL A 443 -14.96 15.41 -7.85
N LEU A 444 -15.69 15.97 -6.88
CA LEU A 444 -15.36 15.86 -5.47
C LEU A 444 -15.45 14.40 -4.98
N THR A 445 -16.45 13.64 -5.46
CA THR A 445 -16.61 12.21 -5.18
C THR A 445 -15.43 11.40 -5.70
N MET A 446 -14.92 11.73 -6.89
CA MET A 446 -13.70 11.13 -7.43
C MET A 446 -12.47 11.48 -6.58
N CYS A 447 -12.33 12.73 -6.12
CA CYS A 447 -11.27 13.09 -5.18
C CYS A 447 -11.38 12.33 -3.85
N ALA A 448 -12.59 12.16 -3.30
CA ALA A 448 -12.84 11.41 -2.08
C ALA A 448 -12.44 9.93 -2.19
N ALA A 449 -12.75 9.31 -3.33
CA ALA A 449 -12.35 7.93 -3.62
C ALA A 449 -10.83 7.75 -3.77
N ASN A 450 -10.11 8.81 -4.15
CA ASN A 450 -8.66 8.78 -4.39
C ASN A 450 -7.83 9.18 -3.16
N ALA A 451 -8.41 9.96 -2.25
CA ALA A 451 -7.72 10.50 -1.09
C ALA A 451 -7.51 9.41 -0.06
N VAL A 452 -6.30 9.31 0.49
CA VAL A 452 -5.95 8.39 1.60
C VAL A 452 -5.28 9.18 2.72
N ALA A 453 -5.41 8.74 3.97
CA ALA A 453 -4.61 9.28 5.06
C ALA A 453 -3.23 8.61 5.08
N VAL A 454 -2.17 9.42 5.13
CA VAL A 454 -0.79 8.95 5.30
C VAL A 454 -0.30 9.40 6.67
N ASP A 455 0.24 8.46 7.44
CA ASP A 455 0.80 8.73 8.75
C ASP A 455 2.12 9.49 8.65
N GLY A 456 2.32 10.42 9.59
CA GLY A 456 3.54 11.22 9.71
C GLY A 456 4.59 10.59 10.63
N PRO A 457 5.76 11.24 10.73
CA PRO A 457 6.86 10.76 11.57
C PRO A 457 6.54 10.78 13.07
N THR A 458 5.53 11.56 13.49
CA THR A 458 5.04 11.61 14.87
C THR A 458 3.73 10.85 14.99
N ALA A 459 3.62 10.00 16.01
CA ALA A 459 2.42 9.20 16.26
C ALA A 459 1.15 10.06 16.31
N GLY A 460 0.13 9.65 15.55
CA GLY A 460 -1.16 10.34 15.49
C GLY A 460 -1.21 11.56 14.55
N THR A 461 -0.11 11.90 13.87
CA THR A 461 -0.10 12.93 12.81
C THR A 461 -0.41 12.29 11.45
N ARG A 462 -1.29 12.93 10.67
CA ARG A 462 -1.74 12.45 9.36
C ARG A 462 -1.85 13.62 8.38
N LYS A 463 -1.70 13.32 7.08
CA LYS A 463 -2.07 14.23 5.99
C LYS A 463 -2.71 13.44 4.85
N PHE A 464 -3.30 14.12 3.87
CA PHE A 464 -3.73 13.44 2.67
C PHE A 464 -2.54 12.97 1.83
N GLY A 465 -2.70 11.78 1.25
CA GLY A 465 -1.91 11.26 0.16
C GLY A 465 -2.84 10.73 -0.93
N LYS A 466 -2.23 10.31 -2.04
CA LYS A 466 -2.92 9.70 -3.18
C LYS A 466 -2.77 8.18 -3.12
N THR A 467 -3.77 7.44 -3.61
CA THR A 467 -3.64 5.99 -3.86
C THR A 467 -2.53 5.71 -4.87
N THR A 468 -2.50 6.46 -5.98
CA THR A 468 -1.43 6.48 -6.98
C THR A 468 -1.14 7.92 -7.41
N GLU A 469 0.08 8.20 -7.91
CA GLU A 469 0.49 9.57 -8.28
C GLU A 469 -0.39 10.20 -9.38
N SER A 470 -0.97 9.38 -10.26
CA SER A 470 -1.89 9.79 -11.32
C SER A 470 -3.29 10.19 -10.85
N ARG A 471 -3.67 9.92 -9.58
CA ARG A 471 -5.02 10.21 -9.08
C ARG A 471 -5.09 11.62 -8.49
N ARG A 472 -6.26 12.26 -8.64
CA ARG A 472 -6.50 13.64 -8.18
C ARG A 472 -7.25 13.63 -6.86
N ILE A 473 -6.83 14.47 -5.93
CA ILE A 473 -7.35 14.58 -4.55
C ILE A 473 -7.61 16.03 -4.13
N ASP A 474 -7.44 16.95 -5.07
CA ASP A 474 -7.31 18.39 -4.86
C ASP A 474 -8.59 18.95 -4.20
N GLY A 475 -9.76 18.44 -4.61
CA GLY A 475 -11.04 18.76 -3.95
C GLY A 475 -11.12 18.31 -2.49
N MET A 476 -10.51 17.18 -2.12
CA MET A 476 -10.49 16.74 -0.72
C MET A 476 -9.51 17.57 0.12
N VAL A 477 -8.38 17.97 -0.47
CA VAL A 477 -7.43 18.89 0.18
C VAL A 477 -8.12 20.22 0.46
N ALA A 478 -8.73 20.84 -0.55
CA ALA A 478 -9.51 22.07 -0.41
C ALA A 478 -10.65 21.94 0.62
N LEU A 479 -11.38 20.81 0.63
CA LEU A 479 -12.42 20.57 1.64
C LEU A 479 -11.84 20.51 3.06
N ALA A 480 -10.73 19.79 3.27
CA ALA A 480 -10.10 19.73 4.58
C ALA A 480 -9.54 21.09 5.02
N GLU A 481 -8.98 21.87 4.10
CA GLU A 481 -8.52 23.23 4.36
C GLU A 481 -9.68 24.14 4.80
N ALA A 482 -10.82 24.09 4.10
CA ALA A 482 -12.03 24.82 4.46
C ALA A 482 -12.49 24.47 5.89
N ILE A 483 -12.60 23.17 6.20
CA ILE A 483 -12.95 22.69 7.54
C ILE A 483 -11.90 23.11 8.58
N GLY A 484 -10.62 23.12 8.19
CA GLY A 484 -9.50 23.47 9.07
C GLY A 484 -9.50 24.93 9.54
N VAL A 485 -10.13 25.83 8.78
CA VAL A 485 -10.29 27.25 9.16
C VAL A 485 -11.67 27.58 9.74
N MET A 486 -12.58 26.60 9.82
CA MET A 486 -13.84 26.78 10.54
C MET A 486 -13.61 26.88 12.06
N PRO A 487 -14.44 27.64 12.79
CA PRO A 487 -14.42 27.63 14.26
C PRO A 487 -14.72 26.22 14.76
N GLN A 488 -13.87 25.69 15.64
CA GLN A 488 -14.15 24.40 16.28
C GLN A 488 -15.22 24.57 17.35
N GLU A 489 -16.23 23.69 17.37
CA GLU A 489 -17.16 23.61 18.49
C GLU A 489 -16.38 23.23 19.75
N ALA A 490 -16.36 24.11 20.75
CA ALA A 490 -15.79 23.75 22.05
C ALA A 490 -16.54 22.53 22.60
N PRO A 491 -15.85 21.52 23.15
CA PRO A 491 -16.53 20.38 23.74
C PRO A 491 -17.50 20.88 24.81
N ALA A 492 -18.75 20.36 24.78
CA ALA A 492 -19.75 20.68 25.77
C ALA A 492 -19.16 20.49 27.18
N LYS A 493 -19.19 21.55 28.00
CA LYS A 493 -18.73 21.47 29.39
C LYS A 493 -19.45 20.29 30.06
N PRO A 494 -18.72 19.36 30.71
CA PRO A 494 -19.37 18.28 31.43
C PRO A 494 -20.32 18.89 32.47
N ALA A 495 -21.56 18.41 32.51
CA ALA A 495 -22.53 18.82 33.50
C ALA A 495 -21.94 18.54 34.90
N ASN A 496 -21.88 19.57 35.74
CA ASN A 496 -21.49 19.43 37.14
C ASN A 496 -22.53 18.56 37.86
N TYR A 497 -22.30 17.26 37.93
CA TYR A 497 -23.01 16.40 38.86
C TYR A 497 -22.38 16.59 40.24
N GLN A 498 -23.05 17.36 41.11
CA GLN A 498 -22.78 17.33 42.54
C GLN A 498 -23.22 15.97 43.08
N VAL A 499 -22.23 15.11 43.37
CA VAL A 499 -22.46 13.87 44.12
C VAL A 499 -22.68 14.26 45.57
N PHE A 500 -23.93 14.23 46.04
CA PHE A 500 -24.24 14.21 47.46
C PHE A 500 -24.01 12.80 47.99
N PHE A 501 -23.07 12.65 48.92
CA PHE A 501 -22.98 11.45 49.75
C PHE A 501 -24.06 11.55 50.83
N VAL A 502 -24.98 10.58 50.86
CA VAL A 502 -25.91 10.33 51.97
C VAL A 502 -25.48 9.06 52.67
#